data_AF-R9KP03-F1
#
_entry.id   AF-R9KP03-F1
#
_cell.length_a   1.000
_cell.length_b   1.000
_cell.length_c   1.000
_cell.angle_alpha   90.00
_cell.angle_beta   90.00
_cell.angle_gamma   90.00
#
_symmetry.space_group_name_H-M   'P 1'
#
loop_
_entity.id
_entity.type
_entity.pdbx_description
1 polymer ?
#
loop_
_entity_poly.entity_id
_entity_poly.type
_entity_poly.pdbx_seq_one_letter_code
_entity_poly.pdbx_strand_id
1 'polypeptide(L)' 'MKPQLQDKDVLTVQEAVEHFKLSRRKFYALLKEEGLPFVAFYFNGRRLILRSEFVKYLAGHPEIRRREPKCQESQG' A
#
# COMPACT_ATOMS: atom_id res chain seq x y z
N MET A 1 -4.52 -24.99 0.47
CA MET A 1 -4.89 -23.80 -0.33
C MET A 1 -4.19 -22.59 0.28
N LYS A 2 -3.37 -21.84 -0.48
CA LYS A 2 -2.80 -20.58 0.04
C LYS A 2 -3.92 -19.52 -0.05
N PRO A 3 -4.35 -18.91 1.05
CA PRO A 3 -5.34 -17.84 0.98
C PRO A 3 -4.77 -16.75 0.07
N GLN A 4 -5.52 -16.37 -0.97
CA GLN A 4 -5.07 -15.31 -1.86
C GLN A 4 -5.09 -14.00 -1.08
N LEU A 5 -4.05 -13.18 -1.21
CA LEU A 5 -4.02 -11.85 -0.57
C LEU A 5 -5.22 -10.97 -0.98
N GLN A 6 -5.88 -11.31 -2.09
CA GLN A 6 -7.06 -10.62 -2.60
C GLN A 6 -8.32 -10.80 -1.74
N ASP A 7 -8.37 -11.81 -0.86
CA ASP A 7 -9.54 -12.06 0.01
C ASP A 7 -9.43 -11.39 1.39
N LYS A 8 -8.28 -10.75 1.70
CA LYS A 8 -8.08 -10.12 3.01
C LYS A 8 -8.51 -8.66 3.01
N ASP A 9 -9.37 -8.28 3.94
CA ASP A 9 -9.71 -6.87 4.22
C ASP A 9 -8.60 -6.13 4.96
N VAL A 10 -7.76 -6.86 5.68
CA VAL A 10 -6.67 -6.33 6.49
C VAL A 10 -5.35 -6.94 6.03
N LEU A 11 -4.38 -6.07 5.73
CA LEU A 11 -3.08 -6.44 5.22
C LEU A 11 -2.00 -5.97 6.19
N THR A 12 -0.94 -6.74 6.38
CA THR A 12 0.27 -6.22 7.01
C THR A 12 0.96 -5.21 6.10
N VAL A 13 1.89 -4.41 6.65
CA VAL A 13 2.68 -3.44 5.88
C VAL A 13 3.39 -4.10 4.69
N GLN A 14 3.95 -5.29 4.87
CA GLN A 14 4.61 -6.02 3.78
C GLN A 14 3.61 -6.48 2.71
N GLU A 15 2.50 -7.09 3.14
CA GLU A 15 1.43 -7.54 2.24
C GLU A 15 0.87 -6.37 1.41
N ALA A 16 0.67 -5.20 2.03
CA ALA A 16 0.18 -4.01 1.33
C ALA A 16 1.18 -3.50 0.27
N VAL A 17 2.48 -3.52 0.58
CA VAL A 17 3.51 -3.11 -0.39
C VAL A 17 3.51 -4.03 -1.61
N GLU A 18 3.41 -5.34 -1.40
CA GLU A 18 3.38 -6.32 -2.49
C GLU A 18 2.07 -6.24 -3.28
N HIS A 19 0.93 -6.17 -2.60
CA HIS A 19 -0.39 -6.13 -3.21
C HIS A 19 -0.60 -4.88 -4.07
N PHE A 20 -0.21 -3.71 -3.57
CA PHE A 20 -0.42 -2.42 -4.25
C PHE A 20 0.80 -1.94 -5.06
N LYS A 21 1.84 -2.77 -5.17
CA LYS A 21 3.12 -2.44 -5.84
C LYS A 21 3.69 -1.09 -5.39
N LEU A 22 3.73 -0.87 -4.08
CA LEU A 22 4.15 0.41 -3.50
C LEU A 22 5.67 0.54 -3.51
N SER A 23 6.15 1.78 -3.45
CA SER A 23 7.54 2.03 -3.08
C SER A 23 7.70 1.85 -1.57
N ARG A 24 8.52 0.88 -1.14
CA ARG A 24 8.83 0.64 0.29
C ARG A 24 9.21 1.94 0.99
N ARG A 25 10.16 2.70 0.42
CA ARG A 25 10.67 3.94 1.04
C ARG A 25 9.56 4.97 1.26
N LYS A 26 8.70 5.20 0.26
CA LYS A 26 7.59 6.16 0.36
C LYS A 26 6.53 5.69 1.36
N PHE A 27 6.21 4.40 1.32
CA PHE A 27 5.18 3.84 2.19
C PHE A 27 5.61 3.82 3.66
N TYR A 28 6.85 3.44 3.96
CA TYR A 28 7.37 3.54 5.33
C TYR A 28 7.49 4.99 5.82
N ALA A 29 7.77 5.95 4.93
CA ALA A 29 7.74 7.37 5.28
C ALA A 29 6.33 7.85 5.61
N LEU A 30 5.33 7.49 4.78
CA LEU A 30 3.91 7.75 5.01
C LEU A 30 3.46 7.18 6.37
N LEU A 31 3.85 5.96 6.69
CA LEU A 31 3.48 5.35 7.98
C LEU A 31 4.05 6.11 9.19
N LYS A 32 5.05 6.99 9.06
CA LYS A 32 5.49 7.84 10.17
C LYS A 32 4.47 8.94 10.50
N GLU A 33 3.58 9.27 9.57
CA GLU A 33 2.51 10.23 9.78
C GLU A 33 1.41 9.61 10.66
N GLU A 34 0.82 10.45 11.49
CA GLU A 34 -0.28 10.08 12.39
C GLU A 34 -1.63 10.41 11.73
N GLY A 35 -2.70 9.75 12.16
CA GLY A 35 -4.06 10.04 11.66
C GLY A 35 -4.40 9.45 10.28
N LEU A 36 -3.63 8.49 9.79
CA LEU A 36 -3.92 7.80 8.54
C LEU A 36 -5.17 6.91 8.70
N PRO A 37 -6.25 7.14 7.91
CA PRO A 37 -7.54 6.44 8.09
C PRO A 37 -7.47 4.95 7.76
N PHE A 38 -6.46 4.54 6.98
CA PHE A 38 -6.23 3.16 6.60
C PHE A 38 -5.28 2.41 7.54
N VAL A 39 -4.69 3.07 8.55
CA VAL A 39 -3.79 2.42 9.50
C VAL A 39 -4.56 2.02 10.76
N ALA A 40 -4.66 0.72 10.99
CA ALA A 40 -5.18 0.15 12.21
C ALA A 40 -4.02 -0.33 13.11
N PHE A 41 -4.09 -0.03 14.41
CA PHE A 41 -3.15 -0.54 15.39
C PHE A 41 -3.66 -1.88 15.95
N TYR A 42 -2.83 -2.92 15.87
CA TYR A 42 -3.10 -4.22 16.48
C TYR A 42 -2.38 -4.34 17.83
N PHE A 43 -2.86 -5.26 18.68
CA PHE A 43 -2.17 -5.64 19.93
C PHE A 43 -0.70 -6.02 19.62
N ASN A 44 0.23 -5.64 20.51
CA ASN A 44 1.70 -5.69 20.33
C ASN A 44 2.33 -4.63 19.40
N GLY A 45 1.67 -3.50 19.15
CA GLY A 45 2.29 -2.36 18.44
C GLY A 45 2.51 -2.61 16.93
N ARG A 46 1.82 -3.60 16.37
CA ARG A 46 1.88 -3.89 14.93
C ARG A 46 0.88 -3.02 14.20
N ARG A 47 1.30 -2.45 13.07
CA ARG A 47 0.42 -1.67 12.19
C ARG A 47 -0.16 -2.56 11.11
N LEU A 48 -1.45 -2.45 10.90
CA LEU A 48 -2.20 -3.11 9.86
C LEU A 48 -2.81 -2.07 8.92
N ILE A 49 -2.97 -2.46 7.67
CA ILE A 49 -3.46 -1.64 6.58
C ILE A 49 -4.85 -2.15 6.21
N LEU A 50 -5.86 -1.31 6.40
CA LEU A 50 -7.22 -1.54 5.93
C LEU A 50 -7.25 -1.38 4.42
N ARG A 51 -7.51 -2.46 3.70
CA ARG A 51 -7.46 -2.49 2.23
C ARG A 51 -8.44 -1.50 1.63
N SER A 52 -9.69 -1.50 2.10
CA SER A 52 -10.77 -0.66 1.58
C SER A 52 -10.47 0.83 1.73
N GLU A 53 -10.00 1.24 2.90
CA GLU A 53 -9.62 2.64 3.16
C GLU A 53 -8.36 3.03 2.38
N PHE A 54 -7.39 2.12 2.25
CA PHE A 54 -6.19 2.39 1.50
C PHE A 54 -6.45 2.54 -0.01
N VAL A 55 -7.40 1.80 -0.57
CA VAL A 55 -7.85 1.98 -1.96
C VAL A 55 -8.43 3.37 -2.18
N LYS A 56 -9.29 3.86 -1.26
CA LYS A 56 -9.82 5.23 -1.32
C LYS A 56 -8.71 6.26 -1.23
N TYR A 57 -7.74 6.06 -0.34
CA TYR A 57 -6.59 6.94 -0.18
C TYR A 57 -5.72 7.00 -1.44
N LEU A 58 -5.45 5.85 -2.08
CA LEU A 58 -4.68 5.78 -3.31
C LEU A 58 -5.35 6.48 -4.50
N ALA A 59 -6.68 6.60 -4.50
CA ALA A 59 -7.40 7.35 -5.54
C ALA A 59 -7.03 8.85 -5.51
N GLY A 60 -6.75 9.41 -4.33
CA GLY A 60 -6.27 10.79 -4.16
C GLY A 60 -4.75 10.95 -4.23
N HIS A 61 -3.98 9.87 -4.00
CA HIS A 61 -2.52 9.92 -3.88
C HIS A 61 -1.79 8.88 -4.78
N PRO A 62 -1.88 8.99 -6.11
CA PRO A 62 -1.24 8.04 -7.03
C PRO A 62 0.29 8.04 -6.95
N GLU A 63 0.90 9.10 -6.41
CA GLU A 63 2.36 9.28 -6.26
C GLU A 63 3.05 8.24 -5.36
N ILE A 64 2.29 7.56 -4.51
CA ILE A 64 2.77 6.58 -3.53
C ILE A 64 3.02 5.23 -4.22
N ARG A 65 2.26 4.95 -5.28
CA ARG A 65 2.47 3.76 -6.12
C ARG A 65 3.83 3.90 -6.81
N ARG A 66 4.49 2.76 -7.10
CA ARG A 66 5.63 2.82 -8.03
C ARG A 66 5.08 3.39 -9.34
N ARG A 67 5.67 4.48 -9.82
CA ARG A 67 5.62 4.75 -11.25
C ARG A 67 6.19 3.49 -11.90
N GLU A 68 5.39 2.78 -12.68
CA GLU A 68 5.99 1.93 -13.69
C GLU A 68 6.96 2.83 -14.46
N PRO A 69 8.21 2.38 -14.73
CA PRO A 69 9.00 3.08 -15.71
C PRO A 69 8.10 3.11 -16.94
N LYS A 70 7.62 4.29 -17.31
CA LYS A 70 7.13 4.53 -18.67
C LYS A 70 8.39 4.38 -19.51
N CYS A 71 8.75 3.14 -19.83
CA CYS A 71 9.58 2.84 -20.98
C CYS A 71 8.76 3.43 -22.12
N GLN A 72 9.04 4.69 -22.43
CA GLN A 72 8.63 5.27 -23.68
C GLN A 72 9.31 4.39 -24.71
N GLU A 73 8.52 3.53 -25.32
CA GLU A 73 8.83 2.97 -26.61
C GLU A 73 9.06 4.19 -27.51
N SER A 74 10.32 4.57 -27.65
CA SER A 74 10.78 5.39 -28.75
C SER A 74 10.50 4.56 -30.00
N GLN A 75 9.32 4.76 -30.59
CA GLN A 75 9.10 4.34 -31.97
C GLN A 75 10.02 5.21 -32.82
N GLY A 76 10.97 4.54 -33.47
CA GLY A 76 11.93 5.14 -34.40
C GLY A 76 11.34 5.47 -35.75
#